data_AF-A0A2T2VKF1-F1
#
_entry.id   AF-A0A2T2VKF1-F1
#
_cell.length_a   1.000
_cell.length_b   1.000
_cell.length_c   1.000
_cell.angle_alpha   90.00
_cell.angle_beta   90.00
_cell.angle_gamma   90.00
#
_symmetry.space_group_name_H-M   'P 1'
#
loop_
_entity.id
_entity.type
_entity.pdbx_description
1 polymer ?
#
loop_
_entity_poly.entity_id
_entity_poly.type
_entity_poly.pdbx_seq_one_letter_code
_entity_poly.pdbx_strand_id
1 'polypeptide(L)'
;MLGAFMYLVEGPENGFNNIPLSVYWAIQTVTPVSEGSLTAKTNFGRAIAAILRILGYAILAIPKGIVSSEITKASSNQQNKKICPNCGRIVHEEDSKYCNYCGSELEA
;
A
#
# COMPACT_ATOMS: atom_id res chain seq x y z
N MET A 1 13.26 2.71 20.39
CA MET A 1 12.98 3.82 21.34
C MET A 1 11.52 3.84 21.79
N LEU A 2 10.52 3.82 20.91
CA LEU A 2 9.09 3.86 21.28
C LEU A 2 8.65 2.76 22.27
N GLY A 3 9.10 1.52 22.11
CA GLY A 3 8.75 0.43 23.04
C GLY A 3 9.26 0.66 24.48
N ALA A 4 10.42 1.28 24.66
CA ALA A 4 10.93 1.63 25.98
C ALA A 4 10.18 2.82 26.61
N PHE A 5 9.76 3.79 25.80
CA PHE A 5 8.91 4.89 26.25
C PHE A 5 7.54 4.39 26.70
N MET A 6 6.95 3.44 25.95
CA MET A 6 5.66 2.86 26.30
C MET A 6 5.70 2.02 27.57
N TYR A 7 6.82 1.34 27.85
CA TYR A 7 7.05 0.67 29.13
C TYR A 7 6.98 1.65 30.31
N LEU A 8 7.50 2.87 30.17
CA LEU A 8 7.42 3.90 31.22
C LEU A 8 6.01 4.49 31.38
N VAL A 9 5.23 4.57 30.29
CA VAL A 9 3.87 5.14 30.30
C VAL A 9 2.83 4.15 30.83
N GLU A 10 2.89 2.88 30.41
CA GLU A 10 1.93 1.85 30.83
C GLU A 10 2.38 1.12 32.10
N GLY A 11 3.68 0.98 32.33
CA GLY A 11 4.22 0.23 33.46
C GLY A 11 3.92 -1.28 33.42
N PRO A 12 4.56 -2.08 34.30
CA PRO A 12 4.31 -3.52 34.41
C PRO A 12 2.87 -3.86 34.83
N GLU A 13 2.18 -2.95 35.51
CA GLU A 13 0.79 -3.12 35.97
C GLU A 13 -0.21 -3.35 34.82
N ASN A 14 0.11 -2.84 33.63
CA ASN A 14 -0.72 -3.00 32.44
C ASN A 14 -0.26 -4.14 31.51
N GLY A 15 0.71 -4.97 31.95
CA GLY A 15 1.21 -6.14 31.21
C GLY A 15 2.48 -5.86 30.39
N PHE A 16 2.98 -4.62 30.39
CA PHE A 16 4.28 -4.26 29.82
C PHE A 16 5.39 -4.64 30.82
N ASN A 17 5.62 -5.95 31.00
CA ASN A 17 6.48 -6.48 32.07
C ASN A 17 7.98 -6.41 31.77
N ASN A 18 8.36 -6.33 30.50
CA ASN A 18 9.75 -6.27 30.08
C ASN A 18 9.92 -5.46 28.78
N ILE A 19 11.10 -4.87 28.61
CA ILE A 19 11.42 -4.01 27.46
C ILE A 19 11.25 -4.74 26.12
N PRO A 20 11.70 -6.01 25.95
CA PRO A 20 11.55 -6.73 24.68
C PRO A 20 10.08 -6.91 24.27
N LEU A 21 9.18 -7.24 25.21
CA LEU A 21 7.75 -7.36 24.94
C LEU A 21 7.13 -6.02 24.54
N SER A 22 7.56 -4.94 25.19
CA SER A 22 7.10 -3.58 24.87
C SER A 22 7.54 -3.14 23.46
N VAL A 23 8.73 -3.56 23.03
CA VAL A 23 9.21 -3.37 21.66
C VAL A 23 8.42 -4.22 20.67
N TYR A 24 8.17 -5.50 20.98
CA TYR A 24 7.35 -6.38 20.15
C TYR A 24 5.95 -5.81 19.93
N TRP A 25 5.32 -5.31 21.00
CA TRP A 25 4.05 -4.63 20.93
C TRP A 25 4.09 -3.37 20.06
N ALA A 26 5.13 -2.55 20.18
CA ALA A 26 5.27 -1.35 19.35
C ALA A 26 5.38 -1.67 17.86
N ILE A 27 6.08 -2.77 17.50
CA ILE A 27 6.17 -3.25 16.11
C ILE A 27 4.79 -3.69 15.61
N GLN A 28 4.05 -4.50 16.37
CA GLN A 28 2.67 -4.91 16.03
C GLN A 28 1.66 -3.77 16.01
N THR A 29 1.96 -2.66 16.70
CA THR A 29 1.08 -1.48 16.70
C THR A 29 1.23 -0.68 15.42
N VAL A 30 2.47 -0.52 14.94
CA VAL A 30 2.82 0.15 13.66
C VAL A 30 2.50 -0.74 12.46
N THR A 31 2.70 -2.04 12.58
CA THR A 31 2.33 -2.97 11.51
C THR A 31 0.84 -3.26 11.58
N PRO A 32 0.21 -3.71 10.48
CA PRO A 32 -1.20 -4.09 10.48
C PRO A 32 -1.40 -5.47 11.13
N VAL A 33 -0.31 -6.11 11.58
CA VAL A 33 -0.32 -7.41 12.25
C VAL A 33 -0.66 -7.17 13.72
N SER A 34 -1.77 -7.72 14.20
CA SER A 34 -2.11 -7.72 15.62
C SER A 34 -2.44 -9.12 16.11
N GLU A 35 -1.66 -9.61 17.07
CA GLU A 35 -1.89 -10.89 17.76
C GLU A 35 -2.90 -10.76 18.93
N GLY A 36 -3.30 -9.53 19.29
CA GLY A 36 -4.33 -9.28 20.31
C GLY A 36 -3.94 -9.59 21.76
N SER A 37 -2.72 -10.09 22.00
CA SER A 37 -2.24 -10.55 23.31
C SER A 37 -1.85 -9.41 24.27
N LEU A 38 -1.54 -8.21 23.77
CA LEU A 38 -1.20 -7.04 24.59
C LEU A 38 -1.77 -5.76 23.97
N THR A 39 -2.40 -4.91 24.78
CA THR A 39 -3.02 -3.65 24.35
C THR A 39 -2.77 -2.53 25.36
N ALA A 40 -2.62 -1.30 24.88
CA ALA A 40 -2.49 -0.13 25.75
C ALA A 40 -3.81 0.13 26.47
N LYS A 41 -3.79 0.12 27.80
CA LYS A 41 -4.97 0.32 28.64
C LYS A 41 -5.15 1.77 29.07
N THR A 42 -4.05 2.52 29.19
CA THR A 42 -4.05 3.91 29.62
C THR A 42 -4.59 4.85 28.54
N ASN A 43 -5.25 5.94 28.93
CA ASN A 43 -5.77 6.92 27.98
C ASN A 43 -4.65 7.52 27.10
N PHE A 44 -3.49 7.80 27.70
CA PHE A 44 -2.32 8.31 26.98
C PHE A 44 -1.72 7.25 26.05
N GLY A 45 -1.64 6.01 26.51
CA GLY A 45 -1.16 4.89 25.70
C GLY A 45 -2.03 4.60 24.49
N ARG A 46 -3.35 4.71 24.64
CA ARG A 46 -4.31 4.57 23.52
C ARG A 46 -4.16 5.68 22.49
N ALA A 47 -3.89 6.92 22.92
CA ALA A 47 -3.62 8.03 22.01
C ALA A 47 -2.35 7.79 21.18
N ILE A 48 -1.27 7.33 21.83
CA ILE A 48 -0.02 6.97 21.15
C ILE A 48 -0.27 5.81 20.17
N ALA A 49 -0.98 4.77 20.60
CA ALA A 49 -1.30 3.62 19.76
C ALA A 49 -2.06 4.03 18.49
N ALA A 50 -3.03 4.95 18.61
CA ALA A 50 -3.77 5.47 17.47
C ALA A 50 -2.86 6.22 16.49
N ILE A 51 -1.99 7.10 16.98
CA ILE A 51 -1.03 7.85 16.14
C ILE A 51 -0.09 6.88 15.40
N LEU A 52 0.48 5.91 16.12
CA LEU A 52 1.38 4.91 15.55
C LEU A 52 0.72 4.11 14.44
N ARG A 53 -0.57 3.79 14.59
CA ARG A 53 -1.33 3.03 13.59
C ARG A 53 -1.56 3.85 12.32
N ILE A 54 -1.90 5.12 12.45
CA ILE A 54 -2.04 6.04 11.30
C ILE A 54 -0.71 6.15 10.54
N LEU A 55 0.40 6.34 11.27
CA LEU A 55 1.74 6.41 10.67
C LEU A 55 2.12 5.10 9.98
N GLY A 56 1.81 3.97 10.60
CA GLY A 56 2.02 2.63 10.04
C GLY A 56 1.34 2.44 8.69
N TYR A 57 0.06 2.83 8.58
CA TYR A 57 -0.66 2.77 7.32
C TYR A 57 -0.05 3.66 6.24
N ALA A 58 0.41 4.87 6.60
CA ALA A 58 1.05 5.79 5.67
C ALA A 58 2.34 5.20 5.07
N ILE A 59 3.18 4.58 5.90
CA ILE A 59 4.45 3.97 5.46
C ILE A 59 4.19 2.76 4.56
N LEU A 60 3.22 1.91 4.92
CA LEU A 60 2.89 0.71 4.16
C LEU A 60 2.14 1.00 2.86
N ALA A 61 1.52 2.16 2.72
CA ALA A 61 0.84 2.57 1.49
C ALA A 61 1.83 2.82 0.34
N ILE A 62 3.03 3.33 0.63
CA ILE A 62 4.03 3.71 -0.39
C ILE A 62 4.46 2.51 -1.26
N PRO A 63 4.99 1.39 -0.71
CA PRO A 63 5.43 0.27 -1.54
C PRO A 63 4.28 -0.38 -2.31
N LYS A 64 3.09 -0.49 -1.70
CA LYS A 64 1.87 -0.98 -2.38
C LYS A 64 1.47 -0.07 -3.54
N GLY A 65 1.55 1.24 -3.35
CA GLY A 65 1.25 2.23 -4.38
C GLY A 65 2.19 2.14 -5.58
N ILE A 66 3.50 1.97 -5.33
CA ILE A 66 4.50 1.79 -6.40
C ILE A 66 4.17 0.55 -7.24
N VAL A 67 3.97 -0.60 -6.59
CA VAL A 67 3.66 -1.86 -7.29
C VAL A 67 2.32 -1.76 -8.04
N SER A 68 1.31 -1.17 -7.42
CA SER A 68 0.00 -0.96 -8.07
C SER A 68 0.12 -0.11 -9.32
N SER A 69 0.94 0.96 -9.30
CA SER A 69 1.12 1.82 -10.47
C SER A 69 1.76 1.10 -11.65
N GLU A 70 2.66 0.16 -11.39
CA GLU A 70 3.30 -0.65 -12.43
C GLU A 70 2.31 -1.66 -13.02
N ILE A 71 1.51 -2.32 -12.18
CA ILE A 71 0.45 -3.23 -12.62
C ILE A 71 -0.60 -2.48 -13.46
N THR A 72 -1.03 -1.29 -13.02
CA THR A 72 -1.98 -0.47 -13.78
C THR A 72 -1.41 -0.04 -15.13
N LYS A 73 -0.13 0.35 -15.21
CA LYS A 73 0.53 0.66 -16.50
C LYS A 73 0.59 -0.57 -17.41
N ALA A 74 0.97 -1.74 -16.87
CA ALA A 74 1.03 -2.99 -17.62
C ALA A 74 -0.36 -3.40 -18.17
N SER A 75 -1.43 -3.19 -17.39
CA SER A 75 -2.81 -3.43 -17.84
C SER A 75 -3.33 -2.39 -18.82
N SER A 76 -2.99 -1.11 -18.65
CA SER A 76 -3.39 -0.02 -19.57
C SER A 76 -2.82 -0.24 -20.97
N ASN A 77 -1.59 -0.75 -21.07
CA ASN A 77 -0.95 -1.09 -22.36
C ASN A 77 -1.70 -2.18 -23.16
N GLN A 78 -2.66 -2.88 -22.57
CA GLN A 78 -3.48 -3.88 -23.28
C GLN A 78 -4.80 -3.33 -23.84
N GLN A 79 -5.28 -2.16 -23.38
CA GLN A 79 -6.61 -1.65 -23.71
C GLN A 79 -6.65 -0.77 -24.97
N ASN A 80 -5.52 -0.19 -25.39
CA ASN A 80 -5.45 0.67 -26.58
C ASN A 80 -5.17 -0.11 -27.87
N LYS A 81 -5.98 -1.15 -28.11
CA LYS A 81 -5.92 -1.98 -29.33
C LYS A 81 -7.03 -1.54 -30.27
N LYS A 82 -6.67 -0.79 -31.32
CA LYS A 82 -7.60 -0.45 -32.42
C LYS A 82 -7.61 -1.59 -33.44
N ILE A 83 -8.78 -1.98 -33.94
CA ILE A 83 -8.87 -2.96 -35.04
C ILE A 83 -9.03 -2.18 -36.35
N CYS A 84 -8.15 -2.42 -37.31
CA CYS A 84 -8.25 -1.79 -38.62
C CYS A 84 -9.51 -2.30 -39.36
N PRO A 85 -10.44 -1.42 -39.79
CA PRO A 85 -11.66 -1.84 -40.49
C PRO A 85 -11.38 -2.41 -41.89
N ASN A 86 -10.23 -2.08 -42.49
CA ASN A 86 -9.88 -2.53 -43.83
C ASN A 86 -9.18 -3.91 -43.84
N CYS A 87 -8.14 -4.08 -43.00
CA CYS A 87 -7.33 -5.31 -43.01
C CYS A 87 -7.57 -6.24 -41.81
N GLY A 88 -8.40 -5.83 -40.84
CA GLY A 88 -8.74 -6.62 -39.65
C GLY A 88 -7.60 -6.83 -38.65
N ARG A 89 -6.43 -6.23 -38.86
CA ARG A 89 -5.29 -6.36 -37.94
C ARG A 89 -5.43 -5.43 -36.74
N ILE A 90 -4.89 -5.89 -35.61
CA ILE A 90 -4.81 -5.13 -34.36
C ILE A 90 -3.64 -4.15 -34.46
N VAL A 91 -3.95 -2.87 -34.28
CA VAL A 91 -2.99 -1.76 -34.21
C VAL A 91 -2.82 -1.39 -32.74
N HIS A 92 -1.58 -1.37 -32.28
CA HIS A 92 -1.21 -1.21 -30.87
C HIS A 92 -0.93 0.23 -30.44
N GLU A 93 -0.94 1.18 -31.39
CA GLU A 93 -0.65 2.58 -31.14
C GLU A 93 -1.94 3.38 -31.00
N GLU A 94 -2.12 4.01 -29.84
CA GLU A 94 -3.29 4.81 -29.48
C GLU A 94 -3.47 6.03 -30.41
N ASP A 95 -2.36 6.63 -30.85
CA ASP A 95 -2.34 7.87 -31.65
C ASP A 95 -2.14 7.67 -33.17
N SER A 96 -2.10 6.42 -33.65
CA SER A 96 -1.88 6.17 -35.07
C SER A 96 -3.14 6.49 -35.88
N LYS A 97 -3.06 7.53 -36.72
CA LYS A 97 -4.12 7.92 -37.68
C LYS A 97 -4.23 6.95 -38.86
N TYR A 98 -3.18 6.19 -39.14
CA TYR A 98 -3.11 5.27 -40.27
C TYR A 98 -2.64 3.89 -39.81
N CYS A 99 -3.14 2.84 -40.46
CA CYS A 99 -2.74 1.46 -40.19
C CYS A 99 -1.32 1.19 -40.73
N ASN A 100 -0.42 0.74 -39.86
CA ASN A 100 0.96 0.35 -40.18
C ASN A 100 1.10 -0.86 -41.14
N TYR A 101 0.03 -1.63 -41.37
CA TYR A 101 0.05 -2.79 -42.27
C TYR A 101 -0.51 -2.51 -43.66
N CYS A 102 -1.48 -1.61 -43.79
CA CYS A 102 -2.19 -1.39 -45.05
C CYS A 102 -2.38 0.09 -45.43
N GLY A 103 -2.00 1.02 -44.56
CA GLY A 103 -2.07 2.47 -44.82
C GLY A 103 -3.47 3.09 -44.75
N SER A 104 -4.53 2.34 -44.43
CA SER A 104 -5.87 2.92 -44.29
C SER A 104 -6.00 3.77 -43.04
N GLU A 105 -6.83 4.81 -43.12
CA GLU A 105 -7.15 5.68 -41.98
C GLU A 105 -7.89 4.88 -40.89
N LEU A 106 -7.45 5.02 -39.65
CA LEU A 106 -8.10 4.46 -38.47
C LEU A 106 -9.04 5.55 -37.96
N GLU A 107 -10.33 5.41 -38.24
CA GLU A 107 -11.34 6.38 -37.79
C GLU A 107 -11.24 6.58 -36.27
N ALA A 108 -11.28 7.85 -35.86
CA ALA A 108 -11.00 8.31 -34.50
C ALA A 108 -12.05 7.86 -33.48
#